data_AF-A0A418Y8V8-F1
#
_entry.id   AF-A0A418Y8V8-F1
#
_cell.length_a   1.000
_cell.length_b   1.000
_cell.length_c   1.000
_cell.angle_alpha   90.00
_cell.angle_beta   90.00
_cell.angle_gamma   90.00
#
_symmetry.space_group_name_H-M   'P 1'
#
loop_
_entity.id
_entity.type
_entity.pdbx_description
1 polymer ?
#
loop_
_entity_poly.entity_id
_entity_poly.type
_entity_poly.pdbx_seq_one_letter_code
_entity_poly.pdbx_strand_id
1 'polypeptide(L)' 'GDAMAKAKPAVEKCYGVALAGKNDCKAGAGTTCAGSAKADYQGQYFKEVAKGSCTSIKTPKGHGSLTPVA' A
#
# COMPACT_ATOMS: atom_id res chain seq x y z
N GLY A 1 -19.65 -15.54 26.20
CA GLY A 1 -18.34 -15.67 25.55
C GLY A 1 -18.42 -15.03 24.19
N ASP A 2 -17.31 -14.43 23.77
CA ASP A 2 -16.98 -14.18 22.36
C ASP A 2 -17.63 -12.93 21.75
N ALA A 3 -17.10 -11.80 22.20
CA ALA A 3 -17.16 -10.53 21.53
C ALA A 3 -16.73 -10.71 20.07
N MET A 4 -17.67 -10.50 19.15
CA MET A 4 -17.41 -10.36 17.72
C MET A 4 -16.63 -9.07 17.47
N ALA A 5 -15.32 -9.13 17.72
CA ALA A 5 -14.37 -8.21 17.14
C ALA A 5 -14.49 -8.38 15.62
N LYS A 6 -15.17 -7.43 14.96
CA LYS A 6 -15.10 -7.28 13.51
C LYS A 6 -13.62 -7.14 13.17
N ALA A 7 -12.98 -8.24 12.78
CA ALA A 7 -11.59 -8.22 12.36
C ALA A 7 -11.51 -7.19 11.23
N LYS A 8 -10.85 -6.05 11.49
CA LYS A 8 -10.49 -5.16 10.39
C LYS A 8 -9.77 -6.05 9.37
N PRO A 9 -10.16 -6.01 8.08
CA PRO A 9 -9.47 -6.79 7.08
C PRO A 9 -7.99 -6.51 7.23
N ALA A 10 -7.20 -7.56 7.45
CA ALA A 10 -5.76 -7.40 7.57
C ALA A 10 -5.29 -6.72 6.28
N VAL A 11 -4.63 -5.58 6.43
CA VAL A 11 -4.04 -4.87 5.29
C VAL A 11 -2.55 -5.17 5.25
N GLU A 12 -1.99 -5.15 4.05
CA GLU A 12 -0.57 -5.26 3.80
C GLU A 12 -0.08 -4.06 3.00
N LYS A 13 1.20 -3.73 3.15
CA LYS A 13 1.83 -2.67 2.37
C LYS A 13 2.18 -3.24 1.01
N CYS A 14 1.65 -2.60 -0.02
CA CYS A 14 1.93 -2.98 -1.39
C CYS A 14 2.64 -1.86 -2.12
N TYR A 15 3.90 -2.09 -2.47
CA TYR A 15 4.80 -1.17 -3.13
C TYR A 15 4.63 -1.24 -4.65
N GLY A 16 4.79 -0.10 -5.31
CA GLY A 16 4.68 -0.01 -6.77
C GLY A 16 3.26 -0.13 -7.32
N VAL A 17 2.21 -0.09 -6.48
CA VAL A 17 0.80 -0.11 -6.92
C VAL A 17 0.08 1.23 -6.79
N ALA A 18 0.66 2.17 -6.04
CA ALA A 18 0.08 3.49 -5.84
C ALA A 18 0.21 4.35 -7.10
N LEU A 19 -0.82 5.13 -7.41
CA LEU A 19 -0.74 6.20 -8.41
C LEU A 19 -0.08 7.45 -7.82
N ALA A 20 0.36 8.37 -8.69
CA ALA A 20 0.85 9.68 -8.31
C ALA A 20 -0.18 10.38 -7.41
N GLY A 21 0.27 10.92 -6.28
CA GLY A 21 -0.59 11.57 -5.31
C GLY A 21 -1.55 10.65 -4.55
N LYS A 22 -1.52 9.32 -4.77
CA LYS A 22 -2.46 8.34 -4.18
C LYS A 22 -1.78 7.19 -3.46
N ASN A 23 -0.53 7.40 -3.02
CA ASN A 23 0.16 6.46 -2.16
C ASN A 23 -0.24 6.65 -0.70
N ASP A 24 -0.31 5.53 0.01
CA ASP A 24 -0.23 5.52 1.46
C ASP A 24 1.25 5.58 1.85
N CYS A 25 1.53 5.95 3.08
CA CYS A 25 2.91 6.04 3.52
C CYS A 25 3.03 5.73 4.99
N LYS A 26 4.19 5.19 5.39
CA LYS A 26 4.55 4.87 6.77
C LYS A 26 4.94 6.18 7.48
N ALA A 27 4.08 7.17 7.43
CA ALA A 27 4.15 8.26 8.37
C ALA A 27 3.52 7.76 9.66
N GLY A 28 4.29 7.74 10.75
CA GLY A 28 3.68 7.76 12.07
C GLY A 28 2.73 8.96 12.20
N ALA A 29 1.88 8.93 13.22
CA ALA A 29 0.95 10.03 13.51
C ALA A 29 1.71 11.37 13.52
N GLY A 30 1.49 12.22 12.50
CA GLY A 30 2.10 13.56 12.40
C GLY A 30 2.96 13.84 11.15
N THR A 31 3.17 12.90 10.21
CA THR A 31 3.92 13.19 8.97
C THR A 31 3.01 13.05 7.72
N THR A 32 3.04 14.01 6.82
CA THR A 32 2.23 14.00 5.58
C THR A 32 3.05 13.45 4.41
N CYS A 33 3.10 12.12 4.27
CA CYS A 33 3.64 11.48 3.05
C CYS A 33 2.58 10.74 2.22
N ALA A 34 1.32 10.74 2.68
CA ALA A 34 0.20 10.40 1.83
C ALA A 34 0.11 11.41 0.68
N GLY A 35 0.12 10.90 -0.55
CA GLY A 35 0.06 11.71 -1.76
C GLY A 35 1.34 12.44 -2.17
N SER A 36 2.50 12.03 -1.66
CA SER A 36 3.79 12.56 -2.10
C SER A 36 4.38 11.88 -3.34
N ALA A 37 3.84 10.74 -3.75
CA ALA A 37 4.25 10.06 -4.98
C ALA A 37 4.09 11.02 -6.17
N LYS A 38 5.19 11.31 -6.87
CA LYS A 38 5.21 12.20 -8.03
C LYS A 38 4.87 11.46 -9.33
N ALA A 39 5.02 10.14 -9.33
CA ALA A 39 4.75 9.30 -10.49
C ALA A 39 3.93 8.07 -10.08
N ASP A 40 3.26 7.49 -11.07
CA ASP A 40 2.53 6.25 -10.87
C ASP A 40 3.49 5.07 -10.64
N TYR A 41 3.06 4.13 -9.80
CA TYR A 41 3.72 2.84 -9.57
C TYR A 41 5.16 2.98 -9.11
N GLN A 42 5.45 4.00 -8.29
CA GLN A 42 6.79 4.18 -7.73
C GLN A 42 7.06 3.09 -6.69
N GLY A 43 8.14 2.32 -6.90
CA GLY A 43 8.50 1.18 -6.05
C GLY A 43 8.81 1.53 -4.60
N GLN A 44 9.17 2.79 -4.31
CA GLN A 44 9.43 3.27 -2.94
C GLN A 44 8.16 3.64 -2.17
N TYR A 45 7.05 3.88 -2.87
CA TYR A 45 5.77 4.25 -2.28
C TYR A 45 4.84 3.04 -2.26
N PHE A 46 4.09 2.90 -1.16
CA PHE A 46 3.15 1.80 -1.01
C PHE A 46 1.71 2.28 -0.96
N LYS A 47 0.79 1.33 -1.09
CA LYS A 47 -0.62 1.48 -0.76
C LYS A 47 -1.00 0.39 0.23
N GLU A 48 -1.84 0.69 1.21
CA GLU A 48 -2.44 -0.33 2.06
C GLU A 48 -3.53 -1.04 1.27
N VAL A 49 -3.33 -2.33 1.04
CA VAL A 49 -4.25 -3.19 0.29
C VAL A 49 -4.67 -4.36 1.16
N ALA A 50 -5.71 -5.09 0.78
CA ALA A 50 -6.10 -6.29 1.52
C ALA A 50 -4.95 -7.30 1.53
N LYS A 51 -4.67 -7.92 2.68
CA LYS A 51 -3.62 -8.91 2.82
C LYS A 51 -3.80 -10.06 1.81
N GLY A 52 -2.73 -10.44 1.14
CA GLY A 52 -2.74 -11.44 0.06
C GLY A 52 -3.14 -10.90 -1.31
N SER A 53 -3.53 -9.62 -1.44
CA SER A 53 -3.89 -9.04 -2.73
C SER A 53 -2.72 -8.36 -3.43
N CYS A 54 -1.65 -7.98 -2.72
CA CYS A 54 -0.59 -7.13 -3.26
C CYS A 54 0.04 -7.69 -4.53
N THR A 55 0.48 -8.95 -4.49
CA THR A 55 1.09 -9.64 -5.63
C THR A 55 0.09 -9.94 -6.75
N SER A 56 -1.21 -9.89 -6.46
CA SER A 56 -2.29 -10.05 -7.45
C SER A 56 -2.63 -8.73 -8.14
N ILE A 57 -2.20 -7.59 -7.60
CA ILE A 57 -2.41 -6.28 -8.22
C ILE A 57 -1.45 -6.14 -9.38
N LYS A 58 -2.00 -6.14 -10.59
CA LYS A 58 -1.27 -5.90 -11.83
C LYS A 58 -1.25 -4.41 -12.16
N THR A 59 -0.07 -3.89 -12.42
CA THR A 59 0.18 -2.52 -12.86
C THR A 59 0.88 -2.52 -14.21
N PRO A 60 0.87 -1.40 -14.96
CA PRO A 60 1.69 -1.23 -16.15
C PRO A 60 3.20 -1.45 -15.93
N LYS A 61 3.71 -1.27 -14.71
CA LYS A 61 5.12 -1.50 -14.37
C LYS A 61 5.44 -2.91 -13.85
N GLY A 62 4.43 -3.76 -13.71
CA GLY A 62 4.58 -5.10 -13.14
C GLY A 62 3.57 -5.38 -12.04
N HIS A 63 3.83 -6.40 -11.24
CA HIS A 63 2.96 -6.76 -10.11
C HIS A 63 3.37 -5.96 -8.87
N GLY A 64 2.42 -5.76 -7.96
CA GLY A 64 2.71 -5.17 -6.66
C GLY A 64 3.72 -6.00 -5.87
N SER A 65 4.53 -5.31 -5.05
CA SER A 65 5.56 -5.94 -4.22
C SER A 65 5.27 -5.75 -2.73
N LEU A 66 5.50 -6.78 -1.92
CA LEU A 66 5.41 -6.68 -0.46
C LEU A 66 6.63 -5.94 0.15
N THR A 67 7.66 -5.70 -0.65
CA THR A 67 8.87 -4.98 -0.28
C THR A 67 9.09 -3.76 -1.17
N PRO A 68 9.76 -2.69 -0.68
CA PRO A 68 10.15 -1.57 -1.53
C PRO A 68 10.96 -2.05 -2.73
N VAL A 69 10.61 -1.52 -3.91
CA VAL A 69 11.34 -1.77 -5.15
C VAL A 69 12.18 -0.52 -5.45
N ALA A 70 13.48 -0.72 -5.63
CA ALA A 70 14.45 0.34 -5.89
C ALA A 70 14.21 1.02 -7.25
#